data_AF-A0A1U7VBT2-F1
#
_entry.id   AF-A0A1U7VBT2-F1
#
_cell.length_a   1.000
_cell.length_b   1.000
_cell.length_c   1.000
_cell.angle_alpha   90.00
_cell.angle_beta   90.00
_cell.angle_gamma   90.00
#
_symmetry.space_group_name_H-M   'P 1'
#
loop_
_entity.id
_entity.type
_entity.pdbx_description
1 polymer ?
#
loop_
_entity_poly.entity_id
_entity_poly.type
_entity_poly.pdbx_seq_one_letter_code
_entity_poly.pdbx_strand_id
1 'polypeptide(L)'
;MSSFNPFTSILNQNKLEGLNYVDWKRNLDIVLTAEGYKFVITEECLEKPENATDDQVKAYDKWVKADEMAQSSVYGSAYDMLESLKDMFDEQNRAAKQTTMKSLLNTKMAEGSSVRDHVLKMMSLLNELEVLGAVIDKESQVEMVL
;
A
#
# COMPACT_ATOMS: atom_id res chain seq x y z
N MET A 1 -31.90 4.74 -10.17
CA MET A 1 -30.62 4.48 -10.84
C MET A 1 -29.55 5.08 -9.95
N SER A 2 -28.67 4.25 -9.37
CA SER A 2 -27.57 4.73 -8.54
C SER A 2 -26.66 5.62 -9.40
N SER A 3 -26.41 6.84 -8.97
CA SER A 3 -25.49 7.75 -9.66
C SER A 3 -24.12 7.10 -9.74
N PHE A 4 -23.51 7.15 -10.92
CA PHE A 4 -22.14 6.70 -11.13
C PHE A 4 -21.22 7.57 -10.27
N ASN A 5 -20.68 7.02 -9.18
CA ASN A 5 -19.59 7.67 -8.44
C ASN A 5 -18.26 7.18 -9.05
N PRO A 6 -17.52 8.02 -9.79
CA PRO A 6 -16.24 7.64 -10.36
C PRO A 6 -15.24 7.19 -9.29
N PHE A 7 -15.34 7.72 -8.07
CA PHE A 7 -14.46 7.36 -6.95
C PHE A 7 -14.71 5.94 -6.42
N THR A 8 -15.97 5.48 -6.40
CA THR A 8 -16.25 4.08 -6.01
C THR A 8 -15.79 3.10 -7.08
N SER A 9 -15.75 3.51 -8.34
CA SER A 9 -15.19 2.70 -9.43
C SER A 9 -13.67 2.54 -9.29
N ILE A 10 -12.95 3.60 -8.90
CA ILE A 10 -11.49 3.56 -8.66
C ILE A 10 -11.14 2.57 -7.54
N LEU A 11 -11.84 2.63 -6.40
CA LEU A 11 -11.61 1.70 -5.29
C LEU A 11 -11.95 0.25 -5.65
N ASN A 12 -13.00 0.03 -6.44
CA ASN A 12 -13.40 -1.32 -6.87
C ASN A 12 -12.43 -1.94 -7.88
N GLN A 13 -11.79 -1.13 -8.72
CA GLN A 13 -10.80 -1.58 -9.72
C GLN A 13 -9.42 -1.79 -9.12
N ASN A 14 -9.10 -1.14 -8.01
CA ASN A 14 -7.80 -1.23 -7.36
C ASN A 14 -8.00 -1.64 -5.90
N LYS A 15 -8.47 -2.87 -5.69
CA LYS A 15 -8.59 -3.47 -4.35
C LYS A 15 -7.21 -3.84 -3.82
N LEU A 16 -7.04 -3.83 -2.51
CA LEU A 16 -5.80 -4.25 -1.87
C LEU A 16 -5.62 -5.76 -2.08
N GLU A 17 -4.71 -6.13 -2.97
CA GLU A 17 -4.45 -7.52 -3.38
C GLU A 17 -2.94 -7.71 -3.59
N GLY A 18 -2.35 -8.69 -2.91
CA GLY A 18 -0.92 -8.98 -3.05
C GLY A 18 -0.06 -7.76 -2.67
N LEU A 19 0.85 -7.36 -3.56
CA LEU A 19 1.88 -6.36 -3.27
C LEU A 19 1.51 -4.93 -3.71
N ASN A 20 0.24 -4.65 -4.04
CA ASN A 20 -0.18 -3.36 -4.58
C ASN A 20 -0.48 -2.28 -3.53
N TYR A 21 -0.04 -2.44 -2.28
CA TYR A 21 -0.35 -1.53 -1.17
C TYR A 21 -0.06 -0.05 -1.48
N VAL A 22 1.05 0.24 -2.16
CA VAL A 22 1.44 1.62 -2.52
C VAL A 22 0.41 2.27 -3.44
N ASP A 23 0.02 1.57 -4.51
CA ASP A 23 -0.97 2.05 -5.48
C ASP A 23 -2.37 2.12 -4.86
N TRP A 24 -2.74 1.10 -4.09
CA TRP A 24 -4.00 1.05 -3.36
C TRP A 24 -4.14 2.25 -2.41
N LYS A 25 -3.11 2.51 -1.59
CA LYS A 25 -3.10 3.64 -0.65
C LYS A 25 -3.19 4.98 -1.36
N ARG A 26 -2.45 5.17 -2.46
CA ARG A 26 -2.53 6.40 -3.27
C ARG A 26 -3.95 6.64 -3.79
N ASN A 27 -4.61 5.60 -4.28
CA ASN A 27 -5.97 5.72 -4.79
C ASN A 27 -6.96 6.02 -3.67
N LEU A 28 -6.80 5.38 -2.50
CA LEU A 28 -7.58 5.67 -1.30
C LEU A 28 -7.42 7.13 -0.87
N ASP A 29 -6.18 7.65 -0.83
CA ASP A 29 -5.88 9.05 -0.51
C ASP A 29 -6.58 10.02 -1.46
N ILE A 30 -6.58 9.75 -2.77
CA ILE A 30 -7.23 10.58 -3.78
C ILE A 30 -8.75 10.64 -3.52
N VAL A 31 -9.37 9.48 -3.27
CA VAL A 31 -10.82 9.39 -3.03
C VAL A 31 -11.21 10.11 -1.74
N LEU A 32 -10.50 9.86 -0.64
CA LEU A 32 -10.78 10.50 0.65
C LEU A 32 -10.53 12.01 0.61
N THR A 33 -9.54 12.47 -0.17
CA THR A 33 -9.31 13.90 -0.39
C THR A 33 -10.47 14.53 -1.15
N ALA A 34 -10.94 13.88 -2.23
CA ALA A 34 -12.03 14.41 -3.05
C ALA A 34 -13.37 14.49 -2.28
N GLU A 35 -13.62 13.52 -1.41
CA GLU A 35 -14.84 13.46 -0.58
C GLU A 35 -14.70 14.26 0.74
N GLY A 36 -13.53 14.84 1.03
CA GLY A 36 -13.31 15.67 2.22
C GLY A 36 -13.15 14.89 3.53
N TYR A 37 -12.83 13.60 3.45
CA TYR A 37 -12.69 12.68 4.59
C TYR A 37 -11.25 12.26 4.89
N LYS A 38 -10.24 12.85 4.23
CA LYS A 38 -8.82 12.48 4.41
C LYS A 38 -8.38 12.45 5.88
N PHE A 39 -8.90 13.35 6.70
CA PHE A 39 -8.56 13.47 8.11
C PHE A 39 -8.76 12.17 8.90
N VAL A 40 -9.73 11.33 8.52
CA VAL A 40 -10.06 10.05 9.18
C VAL A 40 -8.92 9.04 9.15
N ILE A 41 -7.99 9.15 8.18
CA ILE A 41 -6.84 8.24 8.05
C ILE A 41 -5.49 8.91 8.31
N THR A 42 -5.46 10.22 8.55
CA THR A 42 -4.23 10.98 8.81
C THR A 42 -4.11 11.49 10.24
N GLU A 43 -5.24 11.67 10.92
CA GLU A 43 -5.29 12.14 12.29
C GLU A 43 -5.60 10.96 13.21
N GLU A 44 -4.82 10.84 14.28
CA GLU A 44 -5.07 9.86 15.34
C GLU A 44 -6.46 10.07 15.94
N CYS A 45 -7.11 8.98 16.36
CA CYS A 45 -8.42 9.03 16.97
C CYS A 45 -8.45 10.05 18.11
N LEU A 46 -9.33 11.04 18.00
CA LEU A 46 -9.47 12.06 19.04
C LEU A 46 -9.97 11.39 20.32
N GLU A 47 -9.23 11.56 21.42
CA GLU A 47 -9.77 11.24 22.74
C GLU A 47 -10.94 12.16 23.05
N LYS A 48 -11.96 11.63 23.74
CA LYS A 48 -13.13 12.40 24.13
C LYS A 48 -12.69 13.61 24.96
N PRO A 49 -12.92 14.86 24.52
CA PRO A 49 -12.45 16.01 25.27
C PRO A 49 -13.27 16.20 26.54
N GLU A 50 -12.61 16.20 27.71
CA GLU A 50 -13.26 16.32 29.02
C GLU A 50 -13.77 17.74 29.32
N ASN A 51 -13.14 18.76 28.74
CA ASN A 51 -13.49 20.19 28.92
C ASN A 51 -13.44 20.95 27.58
N ALA A 52 -14.16 20.47 26.56
CA ALA A 52 -14.15 21.05 25.22
C ALA A 52 -15.04 22.28 25.05
N THR A 53 -14.63 23.17 24.16
CA THR A 53 -15.51 24.20 23.60
C THR A 53 -16.53 23.59 22.64
N ASP A 54 -17.62 24.30 22.37
CA ASP A 54 -18.72 23.84 21.50
C ASP A 54 -18.22 23.45 20.09
N ASP A 55 -17.18 24.12 19.59
CA ASP A 55 -16.55 23.83 18.30
C ASP A 55 -15.71 22.54 18.33
N GLN A 56 -15.04 22.24 19.46
CA GLN A 56 -14.29 20.98 19.63
C GLN A 56 -15.22 19.78 19.72
N VAL A 57 -16.37 19.92 20.40
CA VAL A 57 -17.40 18.88 20.45
C VAL A 57 -17.96 18.61 19.04
N LYS A 58 -18.25 19.66 18.25
CA LYS A 58 -18.71 19.49 16.86
C LYS A 58 -17.68 18.81 15.97
N ALA A 59 -16.40 19.13 16.12
CA ALA A 59 -15.33 18.46 15.37
C ALA A 59 -15.24 16.98 15.73
N TYR A 60 -15.30 16.66 17.02
CA TYR A 60 -15.32 15.28 17.53
C TYR A 60 -16.54 14.49 17.01
N ASP A 61 -17.75 15.04 17.13
CA ASP A 61 -18.98 14.39 16.64
C ASP A 61 -18.96 14.14 15.13
N LYS A 62 -18.36 15.07 14.37
CA LYS A 62 -18.16 14.91 12.93
C LYS A 62 -17.17 13.78 12.63
N TRP A 63 -16.10 13.67 13.42
CA TRP A 63 -15.10 12.61 13.31
C TRP A 63 -15.71 11.23 13.62
N VAL A 64 -16.41 11.09 14.75
CA VAL A 64 -17.05 9.84 15.16
C VAL A 64 -18.03 9.34 14.10
N LYS A 65 -18.87 10.22 13.54
CA LYS A 65 -19.79 9.84 12.46
C LYS A 65 -19.07 9.35 11.20
N ALA A 66 -17.92 9.93 10.87
CA ALA A 66 -17.14 9.52 9.71
C ALA A 66 -16.45 8.15 9.94
N ASP A 67 -15.96 7.91 11.16
CA ASP A 67 -15.34 6.65 11.57
C ASP A 67 -16.37 5.50 11.69
N GLU A 68 -17.56 5.77 12.24
CA GLU A 68 -18.69 4.82 12.25
C GLU A 68 -19.12 4.41 10.83
N MET A 69 -19.16 5.36 9.89
CA MET A 69 -19.44 5.07 8.48
C MET A 69 -18.37 4.19 7.83
N ALA A 70 -17.14 4.21 8.34
CA ALA A 70 -16.06 3.34 7.88
C ALA A 70 -16.13 1.90 8.42
N GLN A 71 -17.15 1.54 9.24
CA GLN A 71 -17.30 0.24 9.93
C GLN A 71 -16.06 -0.15 10.76
N SER A 72 -15.49 0.83 11.46
CA SER A 72 -14.20 0.68 12.13
C SER A 72 -14.24 -0.19 13.41
N SER A 73 -15.42 -0.38 13.99
CA SER A 73 -15.62 -0.80 15.39
C SER A 73 -15.03 -2.16 15.81
N VAL A 74 -14.59 -3.00 14.87
CA VAL A 74 -13.99 -4.32 15.18
C VAL A 74 -12.45 -4.28 15.21
N TYR A 75 -11.79 -3.31 14.55
CA TYR A 75 -10.33 -3.28 14.37
C TYR A 75 -9.64 -1.96 14.80
N GLY A 76 -10.35 -1.06 15.50
CA GLY A 76 -9.83 0.27 15.87
C GLY A 76 -10.32 1.36 14.92
N SER A 77 -9.85 2.60 15.04
CA SER A 77 -10.22 3.66 14.10
C SER A 77 -9.70 3.38 12.69
N ALA A 78 -10.23 4.07 11.68
CA ALA A 78 -9.71 3.97 10.31
C ALA A 78 -8.20 4.31 10.21
N TYR A 79 -7.73 5.21 11.08
CA TYR A 79 -6.30 5.51 11.26
C TYR A 79 -5.52 4.28 11.75
N ASP A 80 -5.99 3.63 12.82
CA ASP A 80 -5.33 2.44 13.42
C ASP A 80 -5.24 1.28 12.43
N MET A 81 -6.29 1.10 11.63
CA MET A 81 -6.29 0.09 10.55
C MET A 81 -5.27 0.41 9.48
N LEU A 82 -5.15 1.68 9.06
CA LEU A 82 -4.20 2.07 8.02
C LEU A 82 -2.75 1.93 8.49
N GLU A 83 -2.45 2.31 9.73
CA GLU A 83 -1.14 2.07 10.37
C GLU A 83 -0.85 0.57 10.48
N SER A 84 -1.81 -0.24 10.93
CA SER A 84 -1.64 -1.70 11.01
C SER A 84 -1.38 -2.33 9.63
N LEU A 85 -2.09 -1.89 8.58
CA LEU A 85 -1.85 -2.34 7.21
C LEU A 85 -0.47 -1.91 6.73
N LYS A 86 -0.07 -0.66 6.99
CA LYS A 86 1.26 -0.14 6.61
C LYS A 86 2.37 -1.02 7.21
N ASP A 87 2.30 -1.31 8.50
CA ASP A 87 3.30 -2.15 9.17
C ASP A 87 3.34 -3.56 8.60
N MET A 88 2.17 -4.18 8.35
CA MET A 88 2.10 -5.50 7.73
C MET A 88 2.72 -5.53 6.33
N PHE A 89 2.43 -4.52 5.49
CA PHE A 89 2.91 -4.46 4.12
C PHE A 89 4.37 -4.02 4.02
N ASP A 90 4.85 -3.17 4.92
CA ASP A 90 6.27 -2.82 5.02
C ASP A 90 7.11 -4.05 5.39
N GLU A 91 6.64 -4.85 6.36
CA GLU A 91 7.32 -6.10 6.73
C GLU A 91 7.29 -7.14 5.60
N GLN A 92 6.12 -7.33 4.96
CA GLN A 92 5.99 -8.23 3.80
C GLN A 92 6.86 -7.78 2.63
N ASN A 93 6.88 -6.48 2.29
CA ASN A 93 7.71 -5.94 1.23
C ASN A 93 9.20 -6.11 1.54
N ARG A 94 9.60 -5.91 2.80
CA ARG A 94 10.99 -6.14 3.23
C ARG A 94 11.39 -7.61 3.06
N ALA A 95 10.57 -8.53 3.54
CA ALA A 95 10.83 -9.97 3.45
C ALA A 95 10.84 -10.46 1.99
N ALA A 96 9.88 -10.01 1.18
CA ALA A 96 9.82 -10.30 -0.25
C ALA A 96 11.06 -9.75 -0.96
N LYS A 97 11.41 -8.47 -0.74
CA LYS A 97 12.60 -7.85 -1.34
C LYS A 97 13.88 -8.60 -1.02
N GLN A 98 14.06 -9.00 0.25
CA GLN A 98 15.22 -9.81 0.65
C GLN A 98 15.23 -11.18 -0.03
N THR A 99 14.07 -11.83 -0.15
CA THR A 99 13.92 -13.14 -0.79
C THR A 99 14.21 -13.07 -2.29
N THR A 100 13.63 -12.09 -2.99
CA THR A 100 13.83 -11.88 -4.43
C THR A 100 15.27 -11.45 -4.72
N MET A 101 15.88 -10.60 -3.90
CA MET A 101 17.31 -10.23 -4.01
C MET A 101 18.20 -11.47 -3.83
N LYS A 102 17.90 -12.31 -2.84
CA LYS A 102 18.63 -13.57 -2.64
C LYS A 102 18.44 -14.51 -3.84
N SER A 103 17.25 -14.59 -4.41
CA SER A 103 16.98 -15.39 -5.62
C SER A 103 17.80 -14.87 -6.81
N LEU A 104 17.85 -13.55 -7.01
CA LEU A 104 18.63 -12.90 -8.06
C LEU A 104 20.12 -13.24 -7.94
N LEU A 105 20.74 -12.97 -6.79
CA LEU A 105 22.17 -13.19 -6.57
C LEU A 105 22.60 -14.66 -6.62
N ASN A 106 21.68 -15.59 -6.32
CA ASN A 106 21.96 -17.02 -6.36
C ASN A 106 21.52 -17.70 -7.66
N THR A 107 20.85 -16.98 -8.56
CA THR A 107 20.41 -17.56 -9.84
C THR A 107 21.63 -17.74 -10.75
N LYS A 108 21.93 -19.00 -11.06
CA LYS A 108 22.96 -19.38 -12.03
C LYS A 108 22.30 -19.96 -13.27
N MET A 109 22.91 -19.78 -14.43
CA MET A 109 22.49 -20.47 -15.64
C MET A 109 22.69 -21.98 -15.45
N ALA A 110 21.64 -22.76 -15.68
CA ALA A 110 21.72 -24.21 -15.57
C ALA A 110 22.49 -24.79 -16.77
N GLU A 111 23.24 -25.85 -16.54
CA GLU A 111 23.96 -26.54 -17.62
C GLU A 111 22.99 -27.05 -18.68
N GLY A 112 23.27 -26.75 -19.95
CA GLY A 112 22.38 -27.10 -21.08
C GLY A 112 21.14 -26.21 -21.24
N SER A 113 20.92 -25.20 -20.39
CA SER A 113 19.83 -24.23 -20.55
C SER A 113 20.16 -23.12 -21.55
N SER A 114 19.13 -22.50 -22.14
CA SER A 114 19.28 -21.39 -23.06
C SER A 114 19.65 -20.09 -22.32
N VAL A 115 20.61 -19.35 -22.87
CA VAL A 115 20.96 -17.99 -22.41
C VAL A 115 19.73 -17.07 -22.41
N ARG A 116 18.85 -17.21 -23.41
CA ARG A 116 17.61 -16.41 -23.47
C ARG A 116 16.72 -16.65 -22.24
N ASP A 117 16.56 -17.91 -21.84
CA ASP A 117 15.70 -18.27 -20.73
C ASP A 117 16.28 -17.79 -19.40
N HIS A 118 17.61 -17.83 -19.27
CA HIS A 118 18.32 -17.25 -18.14
C HIS A 118 18.10 -15.74 -18.04
N VAL A 119 18.32 -15.00 -19.13
CA VAL A 119 18.12 -13.54 -19.18
C VAL A 119 16.68 -13.17 -18.83
N LEU A 120 15.69 -13.87 -19.39
CA LEU A 120 14.28 -13.63 -19.07
C LEU A 120 13.97 -13.84 -17.58
N LYS A 121 14.55 -14.89 -16.97
CA LYS A 121 14.41 -15.14 -15.53
C LYS A 121 15.02 -14.02 -14.68
N MET A 122 16.23 -13.57 -15.04
CA MET A 122 16.91 -12.47 -14.33
C MET A 122 16.14 -11.16 -14.46
N MET A 123 15.65 -10.83 -15.66
CA MET A 123 14.78 -9.67 -15.90
C MET A 123 13.49 -9.73 -15.08
N SER A 124 12.87 -10.91 -14.96
CA SER A 124 11.68 -11.09 -14.13
C SER A 124 11.95 -10.78 -12.66
N LEU A 125 13.08 -11.23 -12.11
CA LEU A 125 13.47 -10.98 -10.72
C LEU A 125 13.80 -9.50 -10.48
N LEU A 126 14.44 -8.83 -11.44
CA LEU A 126 14.71 -7.39 -11.39
C LEU A 126 13.42 -6.56 -11.41
N ASN A 127 12.48 -6.89 -12.29
CA ASN A 127 11.17 -6.24 -12.34
C ASN A 127 10.39 -6.45 -11.03
N GLU A 128 10.43 -7.65 -10.46
CA GLU A 128 9.81 -7.93 -9.17
C GLU A 128 10.43 -7.09 -8.04
N LEU A 129 11.76 -6.96 -8.02
CA LEU A 129 12.46 -6.09 -7.08
C LEU A 129 12.08 -4.61 -7.25
N GLU A 130 11.92 -4.13 -8.48
CA GLU A 130 11.45 -2.78 -8.77
C GLU A 130 10.02 -2.56 -8.23
N VAL A 131 9.10 -3.51 -8.47
CA VAL A 131 7.72 -3.47 -7.92
C VAL A 131 7.73 -3.46 -6.38
N LEU A 132 8.66 -4.19 -5.76
CA LEU A 132 8.88 -4.19 -4.31
C LEU A 132 9.58 -2.91 -3.80
N GLY A 133 9.88 -1.95 -4.69
CA GLY A 133 10.53 -0.68 -4.36
C GLY A 133 12.02 -0.79 -4.06
N ALA A 134 12.71 -1.78 -4.64
CA ALA A 134 14.18 -1.81 -4.62
C ALA A 134 14.72 -0.81 -5.66
N VAL A 135 15.83 -0.15 -5.31
CA VAL A 135 16.53 0.76 -6.22
C VAL A 135 17.85 0.10 -6.60
N ILE A 136 17.94 -0.35 -7.85
CA ILE A 136 19.15 -0.93 -8.43
C ILE A 136 19.45 -0.13 -9.69
N ASP A 137 20.63 0.47 -9.78
CA ASP A 137 21.00 1.26 -10.94
C ASP A 137 21.17 0.36 -12.19
N LYS A 138 21.00 0.96 -13.37
CA LYS A 138 20.98 0.20 -14.64
C LYS A 138 22.30 -0.51 -14.94
N GLU A 139 23.42 0.02 -14.49
CA GLU A 139 24.74 -0.59 -14.70
C GLU A 139 24.84 -1.87 -13.88
N SER A 140 24.51 -1.81 -12.58
CA SER A 140 24.40 -2.96 -11.70
C SER A 140 23.41 -4.02 -12.22
N GLN A 141 22.26 -3.61 -12.78
CA GLN A 141 21.31 -4.57 -13.35
C GLN A 141 21.89 -5.35 -14.53
N VAL A 142 22.66 -4.68 -15.40
CA VAL A 142 23.31 -5.35 -16.55
C VAL A 142 24.37 -6.33 -16.06
N GLU A 143 25.21 -5.92 -15.10
CA GLU A 143 26.22 -6.80 -14.51
C GLU A 143 25.62 -8.04 -13.84
N MET A 144 24.44 -7.91 -13.21
CA MET A 144 23.77 -9.04 -12.57
C MET A 144 23.20 -10.05 -13.57
N VAL A 145 22.84 -9.64 -14.79
CA VAL A 145 22.24 -10.52 -15.81
C VAL A 145 23.29 -11.34 -16.57
N LEU A 146 24.53 -10.84 -16.64
CA LEU A 146 25.66 -11.43 -17.35
C LEU A 146 26.33 -12.58 -16.56
#